data_AF-A0A2B4SUW1-F1
#
_entry.id   AF-A0A2B4SUW1-F1
#
_cell.length_a   1.000
_cell.length_b   1.000
_cell.length_c   1.000
_cell.angle_alpha   90.00
_cell.angle_beta   90.00
_cell.angle_gamma   90.00
#
_symmetry.space_group_name_H-M   'P 1'
#
loop_
_entity.id
_entity.type
_entity.pdbx_description
1 polymer ?
#
loop_
_entity_poly.entity_id
_entity_poly.type
_entity_poly.pdbx_seq_one_letter_code
_entity_poly.pdbx_strand_id
1 'polypeptide(L)'
;MKIFRETLVTPDGGIVCLDWFDNDDSTIYKDAASRPTVLVLPGLTGGSETSYCRHLVLLGEKLGVRTIVANHRGFGASQLKTPRTFCAANTEDLKFVLSHIHGIYPESPILAMGVSMGGMIMLHYVNEMREEDRYGLVAVMAVSVPWDCMESCYSLEEPINCFLFNKHLTKNLVHMLYRNLEMFERHVGKLPLDIHHALKPYRLKHWLRIRWFPWF
;
A
#
# COMPACT_ATOMS: atom_id res chain seq x y z
N MET A 1 16.23 16.51 7.52
CA MET A 1 15.46 15.50 6.76
C MET A 1 14.94 16.08 5.46
N LYS A 2 15.37 15.50 4.33
CA LYS A 2 14.89 15.75 2.98
C LYS A 2 13.60 14.96 2.76
N ILE A 3 12.55 15.65 2.33
CA ILE A 3 11.22 15.06 2.09
C ILE A 3 10.80 15.41 0.67
N PHE A 4 10.47 14.40 -0.14
CA PHE A 4 9.92 14.63 -1.47
C PHE A 4 9.01 13.48 -1.90
N ARG A 5 8.12 13.79 -2.84
CA ARG A 5 7.22 12.82 -3.45
C ARG A 5 7.69 12.48 -4.85
N GLU A 6 7.72 11.20 -5.15
CA GLU A 6 7.98 10.67 -6.48
C GLU A 6 6.72 9.97 -7.00
N THR A 7 6.40 10.19 -8.26
CA THR A 7 5.27 9.56 -8.94
C THR A 7 5.80 8.59 -9.97
N LEU A 8 5.55 7.30 -9.77
CA LEU A 8 5.97 6.24 -10.68
C LEU A 8 4.80 5.83 -11.58
N VAL A 9 5.06 5.76 -12.88
CA VAL A 9 4.11 5.21 -13.85
C VAL A 9 4.36 3.71 -13.93
N THR A 10 3.35 2.92 -13.61
CA THR A 10 3.44 1.46 -13.63
C THR A 10 3.33 0.93 -15.08
N PRO A 11 3.78 -0.31 -15.36
CA PRO A 11 3.78 -0.87 -16.71
C PRO A 11 2.41 -0.89 -17.42
N ASP A 12 1.32 -0.96 -16.64
CA ASP A 12 -0.06 -0.90 -17.14
C ASP A 12 -0.59 0.53 -17.33
N GLY A 13 0.26 1.56 -17.18
CA GLY A 13 -0.09 2.97 -17.29
C GLY A 13 -0.75 3.58 -16.05
N GLY A 14 -0.82 2.82 -14.96
CA GLY A 14 -1.26 3.29 -13.65
C GLY A 14 -0.20 4.14 -12.94
N ILE A 15 -0.49 4.51 -11.69
CA ILE A 15 0.42 5.33 -10.88
C ILE A 15 0.51 4.82 -9.45
N VAL A 16 1.75 4.78 -8.94
CA VAL A 16 2.07 4.60 -7.52
C VAL A 16 2.90 5.81 -7.07
N CYS A 17 2.62 6.34 -5.88
CA CYS A 17 3.37 7.49 -5.33
C CYS A 17 4.23 7.05 -4.15
N LEU A 18 5.53 7.33 -4.22
CA LEU A 18 6.47 7.12 -3.12
C LEU A 18 6.70 8.44 -2.40
N ASP A 19 6.51 8.45 -1.09
CA ASP A 19 6.94 9.56 -0.23
C ASP A 19 8.27 9.19 0.41
N TRP A 20 9.32 9.91 0.02
CA TRP A 20 10.69 9.69 0.44
C TRP A 20 11.02 10.58 1.62
N PHE A 21 11.57 9.98 2.67
CA PHE A 21 12.07 10.64 3.86
C PHE A 21 13.50 10.17 4.08
N ASP A 22 14.46 11.01 3.70
CA ASP A 22 15.88 10.69 3.82
C ASP A 22 16.60 11.78 4.62
N ASN A 23 17.74 11.43 5.22
CA ASN A 23 18.52 12.36 6.00
C ASN A 23 19.96 12.36 5.53
N ASP A 24 20.28 13.29 4.62
CA ASP A 24 21.64 13.46 4.10
C ASP A 24 22.65 13.82 5.20
N ASP A 25 22.17 14.41 6.31
CA ASP A 25 22.97 14.77 7.49
C ASP A 25 23.05 13.64 8.54
N SER A 26 22.62 12.42 8.21
CA SER A 26 22.65 11.27 9.14
C SER A 26 24.07 10.99 9.63
N THR A 27 24.28 11.04 10.94
CA THR A 27 25.59 10.74 11.56
C THR A 27 25.80 9.24 11.79
N ILE A 28 24.72 8.44 11.75
CA ILE A 28 24.72 6.99 11.95
C ILE A 28 25.08 6.30 10.62
N TYR A 29 24.34 6.61 9.56
CA TYR A 29 24.56 6.08 8.21
C TYR A 29 24.92 7.23 7.26
N LYS A 30 26.20 7.58 7.25
CA LYS A 30 26.74 8.74 6.53
C LYS A 30 26.70 8.58 5.02
N ASP A 31 27.00 7.37 4.53
CA ASP A 31 26.94 7.08 3.10
C ASP A 31 25.50 6.87 2.65
N ALA A 32 25.00 7.76 1.80
CA ALA A 32 23.65 7.69 1.27
C ALA A 32 23.43 6.50 0.32
N ALA A 33 24.48 5.97 -0.31
CA ALA A 33 24.39 4.87 -1.26
C ALA A 33 24.06 3.53 -0.57
N SER A 34 24.67 3.28 0.59
CA SER A 34 24.50 2.06 1.39
C SER A 34 23.55 2.21 2.59
N ARG A 35 23.02 3.43 2.82
CA ARG A 35 22.08 3.72 3.93
C ARG A 35 20.89 2.76 3.88
N PRO A 36 20.59 2.02 4.97
CA PRO A 36 19.44 1.12 5.01
C PRO A 36 18.13 1.84 4.72
N THR A 37 17.25 1.16 4.00
CA THR A 37 15.95 1.69 3.59
C THR A 37 14.82 0.90 4.26
N VAL A 38 13.91 1.60 4.92
CA VAL A 38 12.66 1.05 5.44
C VAL A 38 11.53 1.42 4.48
N LEU A 39 11.03 0.43 3.74
CA LEU A 39 9.85 0.56 2.88
C LEU A 39 8.58 0.26 3.70
N VAL A 40 7.72 1.24 3.86
CA VAL A 40 6.43 1.10 4.54
C VAL A 40 5.30 0.94 3.52
N LEU A 41 4.54 -0.15 3.64
CA LEU A 41 3.31 -0.38 2.88
C LEU A 41 2.09 -0.18 3.80
N PRO A 42 1.33 0.91 3.63
CA PRO A 42 0.16 1.21 4.43
C PRO A 42 -0.94 0.13 4.33
N GLY A 43 -1.81 0.11 5.34
CA GLY A 43 -3.00 -0.73 5.35
C GLY A 43 -4.12 -0.22 4.43
N LEU A 44 -5.28 -0.86 4.51
CA LEU A 44 -6.47 -0.51 3.73
C LEU A 44 -6.86 0.95 3.98
N THR A 45 -6.98 1.72 2.90
CA THR A 45 -7.27 3.18 2.92
C THR A 45 -6.20 4.08 3.52
N GLY A 46 -5.02 3.54 3.84
CA GLY A 46 -3.90 4.30 4.39
C GLY A 46 -3.07 5.05 3.35
N GLY A 47 -2.11 5.81 3.85
CA GLY A 47 -1.11 6.56 3.10
C GLY A 47 -0.05 7.14 4.03
N SER A 48 0.90 7.89 3.49
CA SER A 48 1.96 8.56 4.25
C SER A 48 1.45 9.51 5.35
N GLU A 49 0.27 10.10 5.14
CA GLU A 49 -0.35 11.03 6.10
C GLU A 49 -0.94 10.35 7.35
N THR A 50 -1.03 9.02 7.37
CA THR A 50 -1.57 8.30 8.53
C THR A 50 -0.63 8.42 9.73
N SER A 51 -1.21 8.48 10.94
CA SER A 51 -0.45 8.69 12.17
C SER A 51 0.68 7.68 12.34
N TYR A 52 0.44 6.38 12.09
CA TYR A 52 1.48 5.36 12.24
C TYR A 52 2.61 5.54 11.21
N CYS A 53 2.31 5.87 9.95
CA CYS A 53 3.34 6.16 8.95
C CYS A 53 4.23 7.33 9.40
N ARG A 54 3.62 8.41 9.90
CA ARG A 54 4.37 9.57 10.41
C ARG A 54 5.27 9.22 11.59
N HIS A 55 4.79 8.40 12.53
CA HIS A 55 5.62 7.93 13.64
C HIS A 55 6.76 7.02 13.18
N LEU A 56 6.52 6.15 12.18
CA LEU A 56 7.56 5.30 11.59
C LEU A 56 8.65 6.14 10.89
N VAL A 57 8.24 7.18 10.16
CA VAL A 57 9.18 8.14 9.55
C VAL A 57 10.03 8.84 10.62
N LEU A 58 9.42 9.36 11.69
CA LEU A 58 10.15 10.01 12.79
C LEU A 58 11.10 9.03 13.51
N LEU A 59 10.71 7.76 13.63
CA LEU A 59 11.60 6.73 14.17
C LEU A 59 12.76 6.45 13.21
N GLY A 60 12.49 6.36 11.91
CA GLY A 60 13.50 6.18 10.88
C GLY A 60 14.54 7.31 10.87
N GLU A 61 14.09 8.56 10.99
CA GLU A 61 14.96 9.73 11.11
C GLU A 61 15.89 9.60 12.33
N LYS A 62 15.36 9.22 13.50
CA LYS A 62 16.16 9.02 14.72
C LYS A 62 17.17 7.87 14.59
N LEU A 63 16.83 6.83 13.85
CA LEU A 63 17.71 5.70 13.57
C LEU A 63 18.67 5.97 12.40
N GLY A 64 18.55 7.13 11.74
CA GLY A 64 19.38 7.54 10.62
C GLY A 64 19.16 6.75 9.33
N VAL A 65 18.05 6.01 9.22
CA VAL A 65 17.69 5.20 8.05
C VAL A 65 16.81 5.98 7.08
N ARG A 66 16.85 5.62 5.80
CA ARG A 66 15.92 6.15 4.80
C ARG A 66 14.56 5.50 5.02
N THR A 67 13.49 6.28 5.07
CA THR A 67 12.12 5.75 5.14
C THR A 67 11.37 6.12 3.87
N ILE A 68 10.68 5.16 3.26
CA ILE A 68 9.87 5.36 2.06
C ILE A 68 8.48 4.84 2.35
N VAL A 69 7.45 5.64 2.11
CA VAL A 69 6.06 5.16 2.17
C VAL A 69 5.52 4.99 0.76
N ALA A 70 5.17 3.75 0.40
CA ALA A 70 4.55 3.44 -0.89
C ALA A 70 3.02 3.57 -0.80
N ASN A 71 2.46 4.61 -1.42
CA ASN A 71 1.02 4.85 -1.42
C ASN A 71 0.35 4.00 -2.50
N HIS A 72 -0.63 3.19 -2.10
CA HIS A 72 -1.44 2.36 -2.99
C HIS A 72 -2.19 3.17 -4.04
N ARG A 73 -2.41 2.57 -5.22
CA ARG A 73 -3.16 3.18 -6.33
C ARG A 73 -4.51 3.73 -5.88
N GLY A 74 -4.76 5.01 -6.12
CA GLY A 74 -6.03 5.67 -5.77
C GLY A 74 -6.18 6.05 -4.29
N PHE A 75 -5.17 5.80 -3.44
CA PHE A 75 -5.14 6.16 -2.03
C PHE A 75 -3.96 7.07 -1.69
N GLY A 76 -4.07 7.76 -0.54
CA GLY A 76 -3.12 8.77 -0.12
C GLY A 76 -2.86 9.78 -1.24
N ALA A 77 -1.59 9.88 -1.63
CA ALA A 77 -1.10 10.74 -2.68
C ALA A 77 -1.31 10.23 -4.12
N SER A 78 -1.61 8.94 -4.29
CA SER A 78 -1.73 8.33 -5.61
C SER A 78 -3.13 8.56 -6.19
N GLN A 79 -3.16 9.10 -7.41
CA GLN A 79 -4.37 9.21 -8.21
C GLN A 79 -4.62 7.93 -9.00
N LEU A 80 -5.88 7.60 -9.24
CA LEU A 80 -6.24 6.43 -10.02
C LEU A 80 -6.26 6.78 -11.52
N LYS A 81 -5.25 6.34 -12.28
CA LYS A 81 -5.16 6.57 -13.74
C LYS A 81 -5.66 5.40 -14.61
N THR A 82 -5.74 4.21 -14.04
CA THR A 82 -6.31 3.02 -14.67
C THR A 82 -7.47 2.52 -13.82
N PRO A 83 -8.44 1.76 -14.34
CA PRO A 83 -9.53 1.23 -13.52
C PRO A 83 -9.09 0.18 -12.48
N ARG A 84 -7.79 -0.08 -12.38
CA ARG A 84 -7.17 -1.03 -11.46
C ARG A 84 -6.68 -0.31 -10.20
N THR A 85 -7.20 -0.73 -9.05
CA THR A 85 -6.72 -0.32 -7.72
C THR A 85 -5.66 -1.32 -7.21
N PHE A 86 -5.56 -1.52 -5.90
CA PHE A 86 -4.66 -2.48 -5.26
C PHE A 86 -5.45 -3.60 -4.56
N CYS A 87 -4.79 -4.73 -4.31
CA CYS A 87 -5.40 -5.91 -3.71
C CYS A 87 -4.41 -6.65 -2.83
N ALA A 88 -4.91 -7.28 -1.76
CA ALA A 88 -4.09 -8.10 -0.88
C ALA A 88 -3.37 -9.25 -1.61
N ALA A 89 -3.97 -9.78 -2.68
CA ALA A 89 -3.41 -10.85 -3.49
C ALA A 89 -2.50 -10.35 -4.63
N ASN A 90 -2.43 -9.05 -4.89
CA ASN A 90 -1.64 -8.52 -6.00
C ASN A 90 -0.34 -7.89 -5.49
N THR A 91 0.78 -8.40 -5.97
CA THR A 91 2.15 -8.05 -5.55
C THR A 91 2.91 -7.27 -6.63
N GLU A 92 2.34 -7.08 -7.81
CA GLU A 92 3.03 -6.47 -8.96
C GLU A 92 3.49 -5.05 -8.65
N ASP A 93 2.67 -4.26 -7.96
CA ASP A 93 3.03 -2.89 -7.56
C ASP A 93 4.19 -2.90 -6.57
N LEU A 94 4.20 -3.86 -5.63
CA LEU A 94 5.28 -3.99 -4.65
C LEU A 94 6.58 -4.42 -5.33
N LYS A 95 6.53 -5.39 -6.25
CA LYS A 95 7.66 -5.82 -7.10
C LYS A 95 8.25 -4.63 -7.87
N PHE A 96 7.39 -3.87 -8.53
CA PHE A 96 7.79 -2.69 -9.30
C PHE A 96 8.46 -1.63 -8.41
N VAL A 97 7.88 -1.34 -7.25
CA VAL A 97 8.44 -0.36 -6.29
C VAL A 97 9.79 -0.83 -5.74
N LEU A 98 9.91 -2.10 -5.34
CA LEU A 98 11.18 -2.64 -4.82
C LEU A 98 12.28 -2.62 -5.87
N SER A 99 11.96 -3.04 -7.10
CA SER A 99 12.88 -2.97 -8.24
C SER A 99 13.36 -1.55 -8.51
N HIS A 100 12.45 -0.56 -8.49
CA HIS A 100 12.79 0.86 -8.65
C HIS A 100 13.72 1.37 -7.55
N ILE A 101 13.40 1.10 -6.28
CA ILE A 101 14.21 1.54 -5.14
C ILE A 101 15.61 0.92 -5.22
N HIS A 102 15.70 -0.38 -5.51
CA HIS A 102 16.96 -1.09 -5.65
C HIS A 102 17.79 -0.58 -6.84
N GLY A 103 17.15 -0.19 -7.94
CA GLY A 103 17.82 0.43 -9.09
C GLY A 103 18.48 1.78 -8.75
N ILE A 104 17.88 2.56 -7.83
CA ILE A 104 18.45 3.84 -7.37
C ILE A 104 19.56 3.60 -6.32
N TYR A 105 19.34 2.68 -5.38
CA TYR A 105 20.27 2.35 -4.29
C TYR A 105 20.58 0.85 -4.24
N PRO A 106 21.45 0.33 -5.13
CA PRO A 106 21.75 -1.10 -5.21
C PRO A 106 22.38 -1.67 -3.94
N GLU A 107 23.20 -0.86 -3.26
CA GLU A 107 23.94 -1.24 -2.05
C GLU A 107 23.13 -1.05 -0.75
N SER A 108 21.93 -0.46 -0.83
CA SER A 108 21.08 -0.21 0.32
C SER A 108 20.30 -1.48 0.69
N PRO A 109 20.49 -2.06 1.88
CA PRO A 109 19.60 -3.13 2.34
C PRO A 109 18.19 -2.58 2.59
N ILE A 110 17.17 -3.30 2.14
CA ILE A 110 15.77 -2.90 2.31
C ILE A 110 15.12 -3.76 3.39
N LEU A 111 14.55 -3.12 4.41
CA LEU A 111 13.55 -3.71 5.29
C LEU A 111 12.16 -3.25 4.85
N ALA A 112 11.27 -4.20 4.58
CA ALA A 112 9.89 -3.88 4.23
C ALA A 112 8.98 -4.06 5.46
N MET A 113 8.13 -3.08 5.76
CA MET A 113 7.14 -3.12 6.82
C MET A 113 5.73 -2.94 6.26
N GLY A 114 4.86 -3.92 6.48
CA GLY A 114 3.49 -3.92 6.00
C GLY A 114 2.50 -3.93 7.15
N VAL A 115 1.57 -2.98 7.16
CA VAL A 115 0.54 -2.87 8.20
C VAL A 115 -0.80 -3.37 7.67
N SER A 116 -1.47 -4.25 8.41
CA SER A 116 -2.79 -4.81 8.05
C SER A 116 -2.78 -5.37 6.62
N MET A 117 -3.58 -4.83 5.70
CA MET A 117 -3.59 -5.28 4.30
C MET A 117 -2.24 -5.08 3.59
N GLY A 118 -1.43 -4.08 3.97
CA GLY A 118 -0.07 -3.94 3.45
C GLY A 118 0.82 -5.10 3.90
N GLY A 119 0.62 -5.63 5.11
CA GLY A 119 1.31 -6.82 5.59
C GLY A 119 0.91 -8.07 4.82
N MET A 120 -0.37 -8.20 4.43
CA MET A 120 -0.81 -9.31 3.57
C MET A 120 -0.09 -9.30 2.22
N ILE A 121 0.01 -8.13 1.57
CA ILE A 121 0.68 -7.98 0.27
C ILE A 121 2.16 -8.34 0.42
N MET A 122 2.83 -7.89 1.48
CA MET A 122 4.23 -8.22 1.73
C MET A 122 4.44 -9.71 1.99
N LEU A 123 3.61 -10.35 2.82
CA LEU A 123 3.71 -11.77 3.07
C LEU A 123 3.43 -12.60 1.82
N HIS A 124 2.45 -12.19 1.02
CA HIS A 124 2.16 -12.83 -0.25
C HIS A 124 3.35 -12.71 -1.21
N TYR A 125 3.94 -11.52 -1.32
CA TYR A 125 5.13 -11.29 -2.11
C TYR A 125 6.29 -12.19 -1.67
N VAL A 126 6.60 -12.27 -0.37
CA VAL A 126 7.64 -13.19 0.13
C VAL A 126 7.35 -14.64 -0.21
N ASN A 127 6.08 -15.05 -0.20
CA ASN A 127 5.67 -16.41 -0.55
C ASN A 127 5.90 -16.76 -2.04
N GLU A 128 5.75 -15.81 -2.95
CA GLU A 128 5.97 -16.01 -4.38
C GLU A 128 7.35 -15.53 -4.89
N MET A 129 8.14 -14.88 -4.02
CA MET A 129 9.40 -14.25 -4.38
C MET A 129 10.43 -15.30 -4.84
N ARG A 130 11.05 -15.01 -5.99
CA ARG A 130 12.22 -15.74 -6.50
C ARG A 130 13.48 -14.97 -6.14
N GLU A 131 14.66 -15.59 -6.19
CA GLU A 131 15.92 -14.89 -5.85
C GLU A 131 16.17 -13.65 -6.72
N GLU A 132 15.81 -13.70 -8.01
CA GLU A 132 15.87 -12.56 -8.93
C GLU A 132 14.95 -11.38 -8.51
N ASP A 133 13.88 -11.68 -7.77
CA ASP A 133 12.94 -10.69 -7.28
C ASP A 133 13.31 -10.15 -5.90
N ARG A 134 14.47 -10.50 -5.31
CA ARG A 134 14.82 -10.07 -3.94
C ARG A 134 15.03 -8.55 -3.83
N TYR A 135 15.57 -7.91 -4.87
CA TYR A 135 15.80 -6.45 -4.94
C TYR A 135 16.40 -5.84 -3.66
N GLY A 136 17.40 -6.49 -3.04
CA GLY A 136 18.02 -6.00 -1.80
C GLY A 136 17.17 -6.13 -0.52
N LEU A 137 16.01 -6.80 -0.58
CA LEU A 137 15.18 -7.09 0.58
C LEU A 137 15.88 -8.06 1.54
N VAL A 138 16.09 -7.61 2.78
CA VAL A 138 16.76 -8.39 3.83
C VAL A 138 15.81 -8.91 4.89
N ALA A 139 14.71 -8.20 5.16
CA ALA A 139 13.69 -8.66 6.10
C ALA A 139 12.32 -8.01 5.84
N VAL A 140 11.28 -8.69 6.31
CA VAL A 140 9.89 -8.22 6.26
C VAL A 140 9.29 -8.21 7.66
N MET A 141 8.65 -7.09 8.03
CA MET A 141 7.88 -6.94 9.25
C MET A 141 6.40 -6.78 8.91
N ALA A 142 5.59 -7.75 9.31
CA ALA A 142 4.16 -7.73 9.10
C ALA A 142 3.44 -7.41 10.42
N VAL A 143 2.62 -6.36 10.44
CA VAL A 143 1.99 -5.85 11.67
C VAL A 143 0.46 -5.89 11.55
N SER A 144 -0.20 -6.52 12.53
CA SER A 144 -1.66 -6.60 12.63
C SER A 144 -2.33 -7.12 11.34
N VAL A 145 -1.73 -8.17 10.75
CA VAL A 145 -2.19 -8.75 9.49
C VAL A 145 -3.41 -9.64 9.73
N PRO A 146 -4.50 -9.48 8.97
CA PRO A 146 -5.60 -10.42 9.01
C PRO A 146 -5.18 -11.73 8.32
N TRP A 147 -4.95 -12.78 9.11
CA TRP A 147 -4.53 -14.10 8.59
C TRP A 147 -5.66 -14.79 7.80
N ASP A 148 -6.88 -14.73 8.34
CA ASP A 148 -8.09 -15.13 7.64
C ASP A 148 -8.90 -13.87 7.30
N CYS A 149 -9.00 -13.55 6.01
CA CYS A 149 -9.70 -12.36 5.54
C CYS A 149 -11.21 -12.41 5.82
N MET A 150 -11.80 -13.62 5.73
CA MET A 150 -13.24 -13.81 5.88
C MET A 150 -13.63 -13.66 7.35
N GLU A 151 -12.92 -14.34 8.24
CA GLU A 151 -13.12 -14.21 9.69
C GLU A 151 -12.82 -12.80 10.19
N SER A 152 -11.78 -12.15 9.66
CA SER A 152 -11.50 -10.74 9.98
C SER A 152 -12.64 -9.83 9.57
N CYS A 153 -13.33 -10.13 8.46
CA CYS A 153 -14.50 -9.36 8.04
C CYS A 153 -15.70 -9.61 8.92
N TYR A 154 -15.94 -10.85 9.36
CA TYR A 154 -16.98 -11.14 10.33
C TYR A 154 -16.73 -10.41 11.66
N SER A 155 -15.49 -10.44 12.17
CA SER A 155 -15.15 -9.69 13.40
C SER A 155 -15.27 -8.18 13.22
N LEU A 156 -14.93 -7.63 12.05
CA LEU A 156 -15.15 -6.21 11.73
C LEU A 156 -16.64 -5.82 11.71
N GLU A 157 -17.57 -6.77 11.64
CA GLU A 157 -19.01 -6.49 11.74
C GLU A 157 -19.55 -6.51 13.16
N GLU A 158 -18.79 -7.00 14.14
CA GLU A 158 -19.16 -6.97 15.55
C GLU A 158 -19.37 -5.52 16.02
N PRO A 159 -20.28 -5.25 16.98
CA PRO A 159 -20.74 -3.87 17.25
C PRO A 159 -19.62 -2.85 17.51
N ILE A 160 -18.62 -3.22 18.31
CA ILE A 160 -17.49 -2.36 18.68
C ILE A 160 -16.56 -2.15 17.46
N ASN A 161 -16.15 -3.23 16.80
CA ASN A 161 -15.25 -3.17 15.65
C ASN A 161 -15.91 -2.48 14.44
N CYS A 162 -17.22 -2.65 14.30
CA CYS A 162 -18.02 -2.00 13.28
C CYS A 162 -18.01 -0.48 13.47
N PHE A 163 -18.19 -0.04 14.72
CA PHE A 163 -18.14 1.37 15.09
C PHE A 163 -16.73 1.96 14.94
N LEU A 164 -15.70 1.28 15.44
CA LEU A 164 -14.32 1.79 15.47
C LEU A 164 -13.63 1.73 14.11
N PHE A 165 -13.81 0.66 13.35
CA PHE A 165 -13.04 0.39 12.12
C PHE A 165 -13.91 0.35 10.86
N ASN A 166 -14.93 -0.52 10.83
CA ASN A 166 -15.65 -0.84 9.59
C ASN A 166 -16.32 0.39 8.95
N LYS A 167 -16.99 1.23 9.76
CA LYS A 167 -17.60 2.47 9.28
C LYS A 167 -16.57 3.42 8.67
N HIS A 168 -15.41 3.57 9.31
CA HIS A 168 -14.35 4.45 8.83
C HIS A 168 -13.73 3.93 7.53
N LEU A 169 -13.36 2.64 7.50
CA LEU A 169 -12.79 1.99 6.31
C LEU A 169 -13.76 2.03 5.12
N THR A 170 -15.01 1.65 5.34
CA THR A 170 -16.05 1.66 4.28
C THR A 170 -16.27 3.09 3.78
N LYS A 171 -16.32 4.09 4.66
CA LYS A 171 -16.43 5.49 4.26
C LYS A 171 -15.27 5.91 3.36
N ASN A 172 -14.03 5.59 3.71
CA ASN A 172 -12.87 5.97 2.92
C ASN A 172 -12.84 5.27 1.55
N LEU A 173 -13.23 3.99 1.50
CA LEU A 173 -13.38 3.24 0.26
C LEU A 173 -14.42 3.86 -0.68
N VAL A 174 -15.59 4.20 -0.15
CA VAL A 174 -16.66 4.89 -0.89
C VAL A 174 -16.18 6.27 -1.38
N HIS A 175 -15.45 7.03 -0.57
CA HIS A 175 -14.86 8.31 -1.01
C HIS A 175 -13.86 8.13 -2.15
N MET A 176 -13.04 7.07 -2.11
CA MET A 176 -12.13 6.74 -3.21
C MET A 176 -12.90 6.48 -4.51
N LEU A 177 -14.00 5.72 -4.46
CA LEU A 177 -14.84 5.51 -5.65
C LEU A 177 -15.44 6.81 -6.17
N TYR A 178 -16.07 7.62 -5.30
CA TYR A 178 -16.67 8.89 -5.72
C TYR A 178 -15.64 9.83 -6.36
N ARG A 179 -14.42 9.91 -5.79
CA ARG A 179 -13.34 10.74 -6.33
C ARG A 179 -12.89 10.29 -7.72
N ASN A 180 -13.03 9.00 -8.04
CA ASN A 180 -12.60 8.42 -9.30
C ASN A 180 -13.79 7.90 -10.13
N LEU A 181 -14.99 8.44 -9.91
CA LEU A 181 -16.23 7.92 -10.49
C LEU A 181 -16.15 7.89 -12.02
N GLU A 182 -15.72 8.99 -12.64
CA GLU A 182 -15.54 9.07 -14.09
C GLU A 182 -14.62 7.98 -14.64
N MET A 183 -13.54 7.64 -13.93
CA MET A 183 -12.60 6.59 -14.35
C MET A 183 -13.30 5.24 -14.41
N PHE A 184 -14.09 4.92 -13.39
CA PHE A 184 -14.81 3.65 -13.35
C PHE A 184 -16.00 3.65 -14.32
N GLU A 185 -16.75 4.75 -14.45
CA GLU A 185 -17.89 4.89 -15.38
C GLU A 185 -17.48 4.68 -16.84
N ARG A 186 -16.33 5.23 -17.26
CA ARG A 186 -15.76 5.00 -18.60
C ARG A 186 -15.44 3.52 -18.88
N HIS A 187 -15.36 2.69 -17.84
CA HIS A 187 -15.01 1.27 -17.91
C HIS A 187 -16.14 0.34 -17.42
N VAL A 188 -17.36 0.87 -17.23
CA VAL A 188 -18.54 0.06 -16.88
C VAL A 188 -18.77 -1.01 -17.95
N GLY A 189 -19.05 -2.25 -17.51
CA GLY A 189 -19.22 -3.42 -18.40
C GLY A 189 -17.93 -4.12 -18.81
N LYS A 190 -16.75 -3.49 -18.61
CA LYS A 190 -15.43 -4.14 -18.77
C LYS A 190 -14.84 -4.63 -17.45
N LEU A 191 -15.32 -4.07 -16.34
CA LEU A 191 -14.93 -4.46 -15.00
C LEU A 191 -15.97 -5.42 -14.41
N PRO A 192 -15.56 -6.43 -13.62
CA PRO A 192 -16.47 -7.29 -12.86
C PRO A 192 -17.14 -6.58 -11.66
N LEU A 193 -17.17 -5.25 -11.68
CA LEU A 193 -17.60 -4.39 -10.59
C LEU A 193 -18.86 -3.62 -10.99
N ASP A 194 -19.96 -3.87 -10.29
CA ASP A 194 -21.12 -2.99 -10.33
C ASP A 194 -20.83 -1.77 -9.44
N ILE A 195 -20.44 -0.67 -10.08
CA ILE A 195 -20.11 0.57 -9.39
C ILE A 195 -21.29 1.14 -8.61
N HIS A 196 -22.52 1.01 -9.13
CA HIS A 196 -23.71 1.51 -8.46
C HIS A 196 -24.06 0.66 -7.24
N HIS A 197 -23.71 -0.63 -7.24
CA HIS A 197 -23.75 -1.46 -6.05
C HIS A 197 -22.66 -1.08 -5.04
N ALA A 198 -21.43 -0.82 -5.51
CA ALA A 198 -20.27 -0.47 -4.68
C ALA A 198 -20.41 0.89 -3.97
N LEU A 199 -21.12 1.84 -4.58
CA LEU A 199 -21.41 3.16 -4.00
C LEU A 199 -22.49 3.12 -2.92
N LYS A 200 -23.27 2.02 -2.82
CA LYS A 200 -24.21 1.88 -1.71
C LYS A 200 -23.40 1.63 -0.43
N PRO A 201 -23.63 2.40 0.65
CA PRO A 201 -22.87 2.31 1.89
C PRO A 201 -23.28 1.05 2.67
N TYR A 202 -22.94 -0.11 2.15
CA TYR A 202 -23.10 -1.39 2.84
C TYR A 202 -21.73 -1.91 3.27
N ARG A 203 -21.72 -2.42 4.51
CA ARG A 203 -20.59 -2.94 5.29
C ARG A 203 -19.50 -3.63 4.46
N LEU A 204 -18.25 -3.58 4.94
CA LEU A 204 -17.03 -4.09 4.30
C LEU A 204 -17.15 -5.49 3.65
N LYS A 205 -17.99 -6.39 4.17
CA LYS A 205 -18.22 -7.72 3.56
C LYS A 205 -18.74 -7.67 2.12
N HIS A 206 -19.51 -6.65 1.77
CA HIS A 206 -20.01 -6.50 0.40
C HIS A 206 -18.90 -5.99 -0.52
N TRP A 207 -17.95 -5.22 0.01
CA TRP A 207 -16.76 -4.80 -0.72
C TRP A 207 -15.86 -5.97 -1.11
N LEU A 208 -15.73 -7.01 -0.27
CA LEU A 208 -14.97 -8.21 -0.67
C LEU A 208 -15.74 -9.16 -1.60
N ARG A 209 -17.07 -9.08 -1.62
CA ARG A 209 -17.93 -9.84 -2.55
C ARG A 209 -18.07 -9.19 -3.91
N ILE A 210 -17.88 -7.88 -4.00
CA ILE A 210 -17.68 -7.21 -5.27
C ILE A 210 -16.36 -7.77 -5.81
N ARG A 211 -16.45 -8.55 -6.90
CA ARG A 211 -15.28 -9.10 -7.58
C ARG A 211 -14.43 -7.93 -8.05
N TRP A 212 -13.41 -7.55 -7.29
CA TRP A 212 -12.39 -6.59 -7.73
C TRP A 212 -11.50 -7.18 -8.82
N PHE A 213 -11.67 -8.46 -9.18
CA PHE A 213 -10.85 -9.17 -10.16
C PHE A 213 -11.68 -10.09 -11.06
N PRO A 214 -11.41 -10.07 -12.38
CA PRO A 214 -11.80 -11.12 -13.32
C PRO A 214 -10.69 -12.18 -13.48
N TRP A 215 -9.69 -12.22 -12.59
CA TRP A 215 -8.49 -13.07 -12.72
C TRP A 215 -8.28 -14.03 -11.55
N PHE A 216 -9.35 -14.69 -11.14
CA PHE A 216 -9.28 -16.04 -10.56
C PHE A 216 -9.89 -17.01 -11.57
#